data_AF-A0A356K1V1-F1
#
_entry.id   AF-A0A356K1V1-F1
#
_cell.length_a   1.000
_cell.length_b   1.000
_cell.length_c   1.000
_cell.angle_alpha   90.00
_cell.angle_beta   90.00
_cell.angle_gamma   90.00
#
_symmetry.space_group_name_H-M   'P 1'
#
loop_
_entity.id
_entity.type
_entity.pdbx_description
1 polymer ?
#
loop_
_entity_poly.entity_id
_entity_poly.type
_entity_poly.pdbx_seq_one_letter_code
_entity_poly.pdbx_strand_id
1 'polypeptide(L)'
;MKKYLEYLGLILITVFGFYYTDKVTTLMNSKDPLMIEIKEYKDKISTDCKEGYLTEDGLVMGTSGYVVDVEESYSRMQGLEFNKDLLVFKEIKCKVNTKNTKDTHIIKGNESKNMISIFIKVNDLSHIEEITNKFNSNNIKINIITNGVTLEKNIDLFKKIYMKG
;
A
#
# COMPACT_ATOMS: atom_id res chain seq x y z
N MET A 1 20.34 -52.36 -12.96
CA MET A 1 20.50 -51.20 -13.87
C MET A 1 19.22 -50.89 -14.67
N LYS A 2 18.54 -51.87 -15.31
CA LYS A 2 17.29 -51.62 -16.08
C LYS A 2 16.17 -50.93 -15.27
N LYS A 3 15.85 -51.44 -14.07
CA LYS A 3 14.82 -50.83 -13.20
C LYS A 3 15.15 -49.39 -12.76
N TYR A 4 16.42 -49.07 -12.56
CA TYR A 4 16.83 -47.71 -12.19
C TYR A 4 16.65 -46.72 -13.35
N LEU A 5 17.01 -47.13 -14.57
CA LEU A 5 16.74 -46.36 -15.79
C LEU A 5 15.24 -46.19 -16.06
N GLU A 6 14.43 -47.21 -15.79
CA GLU A 6 12.97 -47.14 -15.88
C GLU A 6 12.39 -46.11 -14.88
N TYR A 7 12.80 -46.14 -13.61
CA TYR A 7 12.35 -45.15 -12.62
C TYR A 7 12.84 -43.74 -12.95
N LEU A 8 14.07 -43.58 -13.43
CA LEU A 8 14.61 -42.28 -13.83
C LEU A 8 13.86 -41.71 -15.04
N GLY A 9 13.56 -42.55 -16.03
CA GLY A 9 12.71 -42.17 -17.16
C GLY A 9 11.30 -41.78 -16.75
N LEU A 10 10.69 -42.55 -15.82
CA LEU A 10 9.38 -42.23 -15.26
C LEU A 10 9.38 -40.85 -14.60
N ILE A 11 10.32 -40.59 -13.67
CA ILE A 11 10.45 -39.31 -12.97
C ILE A 11 10.65 -38.16 -13.96
N LEU A 12 11.49 -38.36 -14.97
CA LEU A 12 11.78 -37.35 -15.98
C LEU A 12 10.52 -36.99 -16.77
N ILE A 13 9.74 -37.98 -17.20
CA ILE A 13 8.45 -37.77 -17.87
C ILE A 13 7.48 -37.00 -16.97
N THR A 14 7.38 -37.33 -15.68
CA THR A 14 6.48 -36.60 -14.76
C THR A 14 6.89 -35.14 -14.60
N VAL A 15 8.19 -34.86 -14.39
CA VAL A 15 8.70 -33.48 -14.25
C VAL A 15 8.48 -32.67 -15.51
N PHE A 16 8.77 -33.25 -16.69
CA PHE A 16 8.51 -32.58 -17.96
C PHE A 16 7.01 -32.39 -18.23
N GLY A 17 6.17 -33.34 -17.83
CA GLY A 17 4.71 -33.23 -17.92
C GLY A 17 4.15 -32.07 -17.10
N PHE A 18 4.60 -31.92 -15.85
CA PHE A 18 4.24 -30.76 -15.02
C PHE A 18 4.75 -29.45 -15.61
N TYR A 19 6.01 -29.42 -16.08
CA TYR A 19 6.58 -28.23 -16.71
C TYR A 19 5.78 -27.80 -17.96
N TYR A 20 5.44 -28.76 -18.83
CA TYR A 20 4.64 -28.47 -20.02
C TYR A 20 3.23 -27.96 -19.64
N THR A 21 2.58 -28.60 -18.68
CA THR A 21 1.25 -28.21 -18.19
C THR A 21 1.25 -26.80 -17.60
N ASP A 22 2.28 -26.44 -16.85
CA ASP A 22 2.46 -25.09 -16.31
C ASP A 22 2.60 -24.05 -17.43
N LYS A 23 3.40 -24.34 -18.46
CA LYS A 23 3.56 -23.44 -19.62
C LYS A 23 2.27 -23.26 -20.41
N VAL A 24 1.53 -24.34 -20.66
CA VAL A 24 0.25 -24.27 -21.37
C VAL A 24 -0.78 -23.49 -20.56
N THR A 25 -0.89 -23.77 -19.26
CA THR A 25 -1.80 -23.06 -18.35
C THR A 25 -1.50 -21.56 -18.31
N THR A 26 -0.22 -21.18 -18.20
CA THR A 26 0.20 -19.77 -18.21
C THR A 26 -0.17 -19.07 -19.52
N LEU A 27 0.02 -19.75 -20.65
CA LEU A 27 -0.37 -19.25 -21.97
C LEU A 27 -1.89 -19.10 -22.10
N MET A 28 -2.67 -20.05 -21.63
CA MET A 28 -4.13 -19.97 -21.62
C MET A 28 -4.62 -18.79 -20.77
N ASN A 29 -4.12 -18.70 -19.53
CA ASN A 29 -4.44 -17.59 -18.63
C ASN A 29 -4.04 -16.23 -19.24
N SER A 30 -2.92 -16.16 -19.97
CA SER A 30 -2.48 -14.91 -20.60
C SER A 30 -3.44 -14.37 -21.68
N LYS A 31 -4.24 -15.27 -22.27
CA LYS A 31 -5.25 -14.96 -23.29
C LYS A 31 -6.66 -14.81 -22.71
N ASP A 32 -6.82 -15.08 -21.41
CA ASP A 32 -8.09 -14.90 -20.73
C ASP A 32 -8.51 -13.41 -20.78
N PRO A 33 -9.75 -13.08 -21.21
CA PRO A 33 -10.24 -11.71 -21.23
C PRO A 33 -10.07 -10.98 -19.88
N LEU A 34 -10.31 -11.66 -18.75
CA LEU A 34 -10.16 -11.09 -17.41
C LEU A 34 -8.69 -10.73 -17.15
N MET A 35 -7.75 -11.59 -17.54
CA MET A 35 -6.31 -11.33 -17.39
C MET A 35 -5.87 -10.12 -18.21
N ILE A 36 -6.41 -9.98 -19.43
CA ILE A 36 -6.14 -8.83 -20.30
C ILE A 36 -6.67 -7.55 -19.65
N GLU A 37 -7.92 -7.56 -19.18
CA GLU A 37 -8.55 -6.41 -18.53
C GLU A 37 -7.80 -5.96 -17.26
N ILE A 38 -7.34 -6.91 -16.42
CA ILE A 38 -6.51 -6.59 -15.25
C ILE A 38 -5.19 -5.93 -15.65
N LYS A 39 -4.55 -6.39 -16.74
CA LYS A 39 -3.30 -5.79 -17.24
C LYS A 39 -3.52 -4.38 -17.79
N GLU A 40 -4.58 -4.17 -18.57
CA GLU A 40 -4.93 -2.85 -19.08
C GLU A 40 -5.24 -1.88 -17.92
N TYR A 41 -5.97 -2.34 -16.90
CA TYR A 41 -6.27 -1.54 -15.73
C TYR A 41 -5.02 -1.22 -14.90
N LYS A 42 -4.11 -2.20 -14.74
CA LYS A 42 -2.80 -1.99 -14.11
C LYS A 42 -2.07 -0.83 -14.77
N ASP A 43 -1.94 -0.83 -16.09
CA ASP A 43 -1.18 0.19 -16.82
C ASP A 43 -1.80 1.59 -16.66
N LYS A 44 -3.12 1.68 -16.45
CA LYS A 44 -3.83 2.93 -16.20
C LYS A 44 -3.65 3.50 -14.80
N ILE A 45 -3.57 2.65 -13.77
CA ILE A 45 -3.60 3.08 -12.35
C ILE A 45 -2.24 3.03 -11.66
N SER A 46 -1.26 2.33 -12.24
CA SER A 46 0.05 2.18 -11.62
C SER A 46 0.70 3.53 -11.39
N THR A 47 1.18 3.74 -10.18
CA THR A 47 1.87 4.97 -9.79
C THR A 47 3.29 4.61 -9.39
N ASP A 48 4.27 5.22 -10.03
CA ASP A 48 5.66 5.08 -9.62
C ASP A 48 5.90 5.75 -8.27
N CYS A 49 6.89 5.23 -7.55
CA CYS A 49 7.33 5.87 -6.33
C CYS A 49 7.95 7.23 -6.66
N LYS A 50 7.76 8.23 -5.79
CA LYS A 50 8.44 9.52 -5.91
C LYS A 50 9.31 9.75 -4.69
N GLU A 51 10.60 9.95 -4.93
CA GLU A 51 11.55 10.19 -3.87
C GLU A 51 11.29 11.53 -3.16
N GLY A 52 11.58 11.55 -1.86
CA GLY A 52 11.63 12.80 -1.11
C GLY A 52 12.90 13.56 -1.43
N TYR A 53 12.88 14.87 -1.23
CA TYR A 53 14.01 15.75 -1.51
C TYR A 53 14.16 16.81 -0.43
N LEU A 54 15.38 17.29 -0.25
CA LEU A 54 15.70 18.35 0.70
C LEU A 54 15.60 19.72 0.00
N THR A 55 15.03 20.68 0.69
CA THR A 55 15.00 22.10 0.32
C THR A 55 15.77 22.92 1.34
N GLU A 56 15.96 24.22 1.08
CA GLU A 56 16.55 25.15 2.06
C GLU A 56 15.72 25.21 3.36
N ASP A 57 14.40 25.10 3.24
CA ASP A 57 13.47 25.16 4.38
C ASP A 57 13.33 23.84 5.13
N GLY A 58 13.58 22.70 4.47
CA GLY A 58 13.48 21.37 5.09
C GLY A 58 13.12 20.25 4.12
N LEU A 59 12.67 19.12 4.67
CA LEU A 59 12.43 17.88 3.93
C LEU A 59 11.02 17.82 3.34
N VAL A 60 10.92 17.58 2.03
CA VAL A 60 9.70 17.16 1.35
C VAL A 60 9.66 15.64 1.32
N MET A 61 8.61 15.04 1.88
CA MET A 61 8.49 13.59 1.95
C MET A 61 8.32 12.95 0.56
N GLY A 62 8.90 11.76 0.40
CA GLY A 62 8.58 10.90 -0.73
C GLY A 62 7.19 10.25 -0.60
N THR A 63 6.69 9.68 -1.68
CA THR A 63 5.52 8.80 -1.67
C THR A 63 5.87 7.46 -2.29
N SER A 64 5.39 6.38 -1.67
CA SER A 64 5.44 5.06 -2.27
C SER A 64 4.60 5.04 -3.54
N GLY A 65 5.05 4.25 -4.50
CA GLY A 65 4.25 3.88 -5.66
C GLY A 65 3.38 2.67 -5.33
N TYR A 66 2.48 2.34 -6.24
CA TYR A 66 1.71 1.11 -6.17
C TYR A 66 1.45 0.57 -7.58
N VAL A 67 1.44 -0.74 -7.68
CA VAL A 67 1.16 -1.47 -8.91
C VAL A 67 0.20 -2.61 -8.59
N VAL A 68 -0.71 -2.92 -9.52
CA VAL A 68 -1.59 -4.09 -9.38
C VAL A 68 -0.74 -5.36 -9.44
N ASP A 69 -0.94 -6.24 -8.46
CA ASP A 69 -0.47 -7.60 -8.49
C ASP A 69 -1.36 -8.42 -9.41
N VAL A 70 -0.97 -8.52 -10.68
CA VAL A 70 -1.80 -9.12 -11.73
C VAL A 70 -2.15 -10.57 -11.44
N GLU A 71 -1.18 -11.36 -10.96
CA GLU A 71 -1.38 -12.79 -10.72
C GLU A 71 -2.32 -13.05 -9.54
N GLU A 72 -2.08 -12.38 -8.41
CA GLU A 72 -2.93 -12.50 -7.22
C GLU A 72 -4.34 -11.93 -7.48
N SER A 73 -4.44 -10.80 -8.16
CA SER A 73 -5.73 -10.20 -8.52
C SER A 73 -6.52 -11.14 -9.44
N TYR A 74 -5.87 -11.74 -10.44
CA TYR A 74 -6.50 -12.73 -11.30
C TYR A 74 -6.96 -13.94 -10.50
N SER A 75 -6.12 -14.49 -9.61
CA SER A 75 -6.48 -15.63 -8.77
C SER A 75 -7.71 -15.36 -7.89
N ARG A 76 -7.90 -14.13 -7.40
CA ARG A 76 -9.08 -13.74 -6.61
C ARG A 76 -10.35 -13.54 -7.45
N MET A 77 -10.20 -13.36 -8.75
CA MET A 77 -11.29 -13.11 -9.69
C MET A 77 -11.55 -14.28 -10.65
N GLN A 78 -10.85 -15.41 -10.49
CA GLN A 78 -11.07 -16.58 -11.36
C GLN A 78 -12.53 -17.04 -11.33
N GLY A 79 -13.15 -17.12 -12.51
CA GLY A 79 -14.57 -17.47 -12.65
C GLY A 79 -15.55 -16.33 -12.34
N LEU A 80 -15.05 -15.12 -12.12
CA LEU A 80 -15.85 -13.91 -11.93
C LEU A 80 -15.57 -12.90 -13.05
N GLU A 81 -16.47 -11.94 -13.20
CA GLU A 81 -16.20 -10.75 -14.01
C GLU A 81 -15.22 -9.82 -13.29
N PHE A 82 -14.58 -8.93 -14.06
CA PHE A 82 -13.63 -7.98 -13.51
C PHE A 82 -14.25 -7.13 -12.41
N ASN A 83 -13.62 -7.16 -11.23
CA ASN A 83 -14.08 -6.42 -10.06
C ASN A 83 -12.90 -5.67 -9.41
N LYS A 84 -12.98 -4.34 -9.40
CA LYS A 84 -11.95 -3.45 -8.86
C LYS A 84 -11.68 -3.68 -7.36
N ASP A 85 -12.69 -4.12 -6.61
CA ASP A 85 -12.59 -4.33 -5.16
C ASP A 85 -11.78 -5.58 -4.81
N LEU A 86 -11.58 -6.48 -5.78
CA LEU A 86 -10.78 -7.71 -5.62
C LEU A 86 -9.32 -7.51 -6.08
N LEU A 87 -8.95 -6.31 -6.56
CA LEU A 87 -7.58 -6.00 -6.96
C LEU A 87 -6.65 -6.02 -5.76
N VAL A 88 -5.50 -6.65 -5.93
CA VAL A 88 -4.41 -6.64 -4.97
C VAL A 88 -3.32 -5.71 -5.47
N PHE A 89 -2.79 -4.89 -4.57
CA PHE A 89 -1.76 -3.92 -4.88
C PHE A 89 -0.46 -4.28 -4.18
N LYS A 90 0.64 -4.16 -4.92
CA LYS A 90 2.01 -4.22 -4.42
C LYS A 90 2.53 -2.79 -4.26
N GLU A 91 3.08 -2.49 -3.08
CA GLU A 91 3.76 -1.23 -2.82
C GLU A 91 5.12 -1.19 -3.51
N ILE A 92 5.43 -0.11 -4.23
CA ILE A 92 6.74 0.17 -4.81
C ILE A 92 7.47 1.15 -3.89
N LYS A 93 8.46 0.63 -3.15
CA LYS A 93 9.32 1.44 -2.29
C LYS A 93 10.43 2.11 -3.10
N CYS A 94 10.72 3.37 -2.80
CA CYS A 94 11.84 4.07 -3.41
C CYS A 94 13.20 3.59 -2.88
N LYS A 95 14.24 3.72 -3.71
CA LYS A 95 15.64 3.53 -3.28
C LYS A 95 16.10 4.78 -2.53
N VAL A 96 15.66 4.90 -1.28
CA VAL A 96 15.89 6.11 -0.48
C VAL A 96 17.39 6.41 -0.36
N ASN A 97 17.82 7.59 -0.82
CA ASN A 97 19.14 8.13 -0.51
C ASN A 97 19.15 8.66 0.94
N THR A 98 19.19 7.72 1.89
CA THR A 98 19.02 7.92 3.35
C THR A 98 20.16 8.66 4.03
N LYS A 99 21.23 9.03 3.33
CA LYS A 99 22.44 9.59 3.95
C LYS A 99 22.27 11.00 4.52
N ASN A 100 21.32 11.80 4.03
CA ASN A 100 21.23 13.23 4.38
C ASN A 100 19.92 13.67 5.08
N THR A 101 19.01 12.75 5.45
CA THR A 101 17.65 13.14 5.88
C THR A 101 17.38 13.00 7.38
N LYS A 102 18.34 12.55 8.19
CA LYS A 102 18.09 12.27 9.62
C LYS A 102 18.00 13.52 10.51
N ASP A 103 18.64 14.61 10.11
CA ASP A 103 18.74 15.83 10.94
C ASP A 103 17.87 17.00 10.40
N THR A 104 16.90 16.72 9.55
CA THR A 104 16.08 17.74 8.87
C THR A 104 14.60 17.57 9.22
N HIS A 105 13.91 18.68 9.51
CA HIS A 105 12.49 18.68 9.81
C HIS A 105 11.65 18.58 8.53
N ILE A 106 10.44 18.03 8.65
CA ILE A 106 9.50 17.85 7.53
C ILE A 106 8.72 19.15 7.33
N ILE A 107 8.69 19.66 6.10
CA ILE A 107 7.93 20.86 5.73
C ILE A 107 6.60 20.54 5.05
N LYS A 108 6.53 19.47 4.23
CA LYS A 108 5.30 19.04 3.56
C LYS A 108 5.36 17.60 3.06
N GLY A 109 4.18 17.06 2.76
CA GLY A 109 4.01 15.81 2.02
C GLY A 109 4.38 15.96 0.54
N ASN A 110 4.35 14.85 -0.20
CA ASN A 110 4.67 14.86 -1.63
C ASN A 110 3.57 15.54 -2.45
N GLU A 111 3.94 16.47 -3.33
CA GLU A 111 2.99 17.27 -4.14
C GLU A 111 2.20 16.45 -5.15
N SER A 112 2.66 15.24 -5.50
CA SER A 112 1.90 14.37 -6.38
C SER A 112 0.65 13.78 -5.74
N LYS A 113 0.54 13.85 -4.41
CA LYS A 113 -0.60 13.34 -3.67
C LYS A 113 -1.45 14.54 -3.26
N ASN A 114 -2.60 14.70 -3.92
CA ASN A 114 -3.57 15.74 -3.59
C ASN A 114 -4.28 15.44 -2.27
N MET A 115 -3.56 15.61 -1.16
CA MET A 115 -4.01 15.30 0.19
C MET A 115 -3.41 16.30 1.18
N ILE A 116 -4.19 16.69 2.17
CA ILE A 116 -3.78 17.62 3.23
C ILE A 116 -3.75 16.85 4.56
N SER A 117 -2.76 17.14 5.40
CA SER A 117 -2.71 16.68 6.77
C SER A 117 -2.98 17.85 7.71
N ILE A 118 -3.94 17.67 8.62
CA ILE A 118 -4.32 18.71 9.59
C ILE A 118 -3.68 18.40 10.93
N PHE A 119 -3.01 19.39 11.50
CA PHE A 119 -2.40 19.34 12.83
C PHE A 119 -3.02 20.42 13.72
N ILE A 120 -3.57 20.02 14.86
CA ILE A 120 -4.17 20.91 15.85
C ILE A 120 -3.28 20.93 17.08
N LYS A 121 -2.64 22.07 17.34
CA LYS A 121 -1.92 22.30 18.58
C LYS A 121 -2.91 22.69 19.67
N VAL A 122 -3.02 21.86 20.69
CA VAL A 122 -3.98 22.01 21.79
C VAL A 122 -3.29 22.68 22.96
N ASN A 123 -3.68 23.94 23.22
CA ASN A 123 -3.30 24.67 24.42
C ASN A 123 -4.46 24.77 25.43
N ASP A 124 -5.70 24.63 24.95
CA ASP A 124 -6.93 24.62 25.75
C ASP A 124 -7.83 23.46 25.29
N LEU A 125 -8.47 22.79 26.25
CA LEU A 125 -9.31 21.62 26.05
C LEU A 125 -10.81 21.96 25.95
N SER A 126 -11.22 23.20 26.18
CA SER A 126 -12.64 23.59 26.27
C SER A 126 -13.51 23.11 25.11
N HIS A 127 -12.97 23.07 23.88
CA HIS A 127 -13.71 22.68 22.67
C HIS A 127 -13.16 21.43 21.97
N ILE A 128 -12.25 20.68 22.59
CA ILE A 128 -11.57 19.58 21.89
C ILE A 128 -12.52 18.45 21.48
N GLU A 129 -13.52 18.12 22.32
CA GLU A 129 -14.52 17.11 21.98
C GLU A 129 -15.41 17.56 20.82
N GLU A 130 -15.84 18.82 20.82
CA GLU A 130 -16.68 19.38 19.76
C GLU A 130 -15.94 19.35 18.41
N ILE A 131 -14.70 19.84 18.40
CA ILE A 131 -13.83 19.86 17.22
C ILE A 131 -13.61 18.44 16.70
N THR A 132 -13.19 17.51 17.57
CA THR A 132 -12.92 16.11 17.16
C THR A 132 -14.17 15.40 16.66
N ASN A 133 -15.33 15.60 17.31
CA ASN A 133 -16.60 15.04 16.85
C ASN A 133 -17.00 15.59 15.47
N LYS A 134 -16.74 16.87 15.19
CA LYS A 134 -17.03 17.47 13.88
C LYS A 134 -16.17 16.84 12.78
N PHE A 135 -14.87 16.67 13.01
CA PHE A 135 -13.99 16.00 12.05
C PHE A 135 -14.39 14.53 11.82
N ASN A 136 -14.65 13.79 12.90
CA ASN A 136 -15.07 12.38 12.82
C ASN A 136 -16.41 12.21 12.09
N SER A 137 -17.38 13.10 12.30
CA SER A 137 -18.66 13.07 11.58
C SER A 137 -18.53 13.25 10.06
N ASN A 138 -17.44 13.87 9.61
CA ASN A 138 -17.11 14.04 8.19
C ASN A 138 -16.12 12.98 7.69
N ASN A 139 -15.78 11.97 8.50
CA ASN A 139 -14.77 10.96 8.21
C ASN A 139 -13.39 11.56 7.87
N ILE A 140 -13.04 12.68 8.52
CA ILE A 140 -11.76 13.36 8.36
C ILE A 140 -10.88 13.07 9.57
N LYS A 141 -9.67 12.57 9.32
CA LYS A 141 -8.66 12.33 10.37
C LYS A 141 -7.83 13.57 10.63
N ILE A 142 -7.52 13.81 11.89
CA ILE A 142 -6.70 14.94 12.33
C ILE A 142 -5.59 14.47 13.28
N ASN A 143 -4.51 15.24 13.35
CA ASN A 143 -3.42 15.00 14.28
C ASN A 143 -3.51 16.02 15.42
N ILE A 144 -3.48 15.56 16.67
CA ILE A 144 -3.49 16.43 17.84
C ILE A 144 -2.09 16.49 18.44
N ILE A 145 -1.59 17.70 18.65
CA ILE A 145 -0.31 17.96 19.30
C ILE A 145 -0.59 18.66 20.62
N THR A 146 -0.18 18.05 21.74
CA THR A 146 -0.30 18.62 23.09
C THR A 146 1.00 18.42 23.85
N ASN A 147 1.22 19.20 24.91
CA ASN A 147 2.32 18.96 25.82
C ASN A 147 2.03 17.75 26.74
N GLY A 148 3.09 17.17 27.32
CA GLY A 148 3.00 15.98 28.18
C GLY A 148 2.16 16.21 29.44
N VAL A 149 2.28 17.38 30.08
CA VAL A 149 1.53 17.71 31.31
C VAL A 149 0.03 17.71 31.06
N THR A 150 -0.42 18.30 29.95
CA THR A 150 -1.83 18.32 29.55
C THR A 150 -2.31 16.93 29.18
N LEU A 151 -1.49 16.12 28.51
CA LEU A 151 -1.82 14.75 28.15
C LEU A 151 -2.03 13.88 29.39
N GLU A 152 -1.08 13.90 30.33
CA GLU A 152 -1.11 13.09 31.56
C GLU A 152 -2.33 13.41 32.42
N LYS A 153 -2.63 14.70 32.61
CA LYS A 153 -3.79 15.14 33.40
C LYS A 153 -5.13 14.78 32.77
N ASN A 154 -5.18 14.54 31.46
CA ASN A 154 -6.42 14.34 30.71
C ASN A 154 -6.38 13.04 29.88
N ILE A 155 -5.69 12.02 30.38
CA ILE A 155 -5.39 10.80 29.61
C ILE A 155 -6.65 10.09 29.11
N ASP A 156 -7.72 10.07 29.90
CA ASP A 156 -8.97 9.40 29.54
C ASP A 156 -9.71 10.11 28.40
N LEU A 157 -9.66 11.45 28.38
CA LEU A 157 -10.19 12.26 27.30
C LEU A 157 -9.44 11.97 25.98
N PHE A 158 -8.11 11.96 26.02
CA PHE A 158 -7.30 11.66 24.83
C PHE A 158 -7.47 10.21 24.36
N LYS A 159 -7.61 9.24 25.27
CA LYS A 159 -7.95 7.85 24.90
C LYS A 159 -9.30 7.76 24.21
N LYS A 160 -10.33 8.44 24.74
CA LYS A 160 -11.67 8.50 24.12
C LYS A 160 -11.62 9.12 22.72
N ILE A 161 -10.83 10.16 22.52
CA ILE A 161 -10.62 10.77 21.19
C ILE A 161 -9.92 9.77 20.26
N TYR A 162 -8.81 9.18 20.69
CA TYR A 162 -8.03 8.23 19.89
C TYR A 162 -8.85 7.00 19.45
N MET A 163 -9.73 6.49 20.31
CA MET A 163 -10.59 5.35 19.98
C MET A 163 -11.63 5.66 18.89
N LYS A 164 -11.94 6.93 18.62
CA LYS A 164 -12.91 7.32 17.60
C LYS A 164 -12.33 7.41 16.19
N GLY A 165 -11.01 7.28 16.04
CA GLY A 165 -10.27 7.41 14.77
C GLY A 165 -9.52 8.73 14.65
#